data_AF-A0A845GI51-F1
#
_entry.id   AF-A0A845GI51-F1
#
_cell.length_a   1.000
_cell.length_b   1.000
_cell.length_c   1.000
_cell.angle_alpha   90.00
_cell.angle_beta   90.00
_cell.angle_gamma   90.00
#
_symmetry.space_group_name_H-M   'P 1'
#
loop_
_entity.id
_entity.type
_entity.pdbx_description
1 polymer ?
#
loop_
_entity_poly.entity_id
_entity_poly.type
_entity_poly.pdbx_seq_one_letter_code
_entity_poly.pdbx_strand_id
1 'polypeptide(L)'
;MAFLEFLAWIFLMPVVCICLAVNESLRELFRNFEPLSYLTGLWMCVGGLVLWPFAEPDNAPYQNVVQALARASIWGLDVAQWFVVVGPVLLIVSGMIRLVQRRNTLGG
;
A
#
# COMPACT_ATOMS: atom_id res chain seq x y z
N MET A 1 -23.29 -36.82 -26.99
CA MET A 1 -22.89 -35.43 -26.66
C MET A 1 -22.88 -35.18 -25.16
N ALA A 2 -23.95 -35.45 -24.41
CA ALA A 2 -24.03 -35.18 -22.96
C ALA A 2 -22.89 -35.77 -22.09
N PHE A 3 -22.37 -36.96 -22.42
CA PHE A 3 -21.26 -37.57 -21.67
C PHE A 3 -19.93 -36.79 -21.80
N LEU A 4 -19.67 -36.23 -22.98
CA LEU A 4 -18.46 -35.45 -23.26
C LEU A 4 -18.50 -34.08 -22.55
N GLU A 5 -19.68 -33.49 -22.48
CA GLU A 5 -19.95 -32.26 -21.72
C GLU A 5 -19.78 -32.48 -20.21
N PHE A 6 -20.27 -33.61 -19.68
CA PHE A 6 -20.07 -33.98 -18.27
C PHE A 6 -18.60 -34.19 -17.93
N LEU A 7 -17.84 -34.84 -18.82
CA LEU A 7 -16.40 -35.05 -18.65
C LEU A 7 -15.64 -33.71 -18.68
N ALA A 8 -16.00 -32.80 -19.59
CA ALA A 8 -15.44 -31.45 -19.63
C ALA A 8 -15.71 -30.68 -18.33
N TRP A 9 -16.93 -30.78 -17.78
CA TRP A 9 -17.29 -30.14 -16.51
C TRP A 9 -16.50 -30.68 -15.33
N ILE A 10 -16.23 -31.98 -15.26
CA ILE A 10 -15.40 -32.58 -14.20
C ILE A 10 -13.97 -32.02 -14.22
N PHE A 11 -13.41 -31.77 -15.40
CA PHE A 11 -12.06 -31.19 -15.51
C PHE A 11 -12.03 -29.68 -15.32
N LEU A 12 -13.13 -28.99 -15.62
CA LEU A 12 -13.24 -27.54 -15.53
C LEU A 12 -13.61 -27.05 -14.12
N MET A 13 -14.40 -27.82 -13.37
CA MET A 13 -14.79 -27.52 -11.98
C MET A 13 -13.60 -27.22 -11.05
N PRO A 14 -12.53 -28.03 -11.01
CA PRO A 14 -11.37 -27.79 -10.16
C PRO A 14 -10.69 -26.45 -10.46
N VAL A 15 -10.59 -26.10 -11.75
CA VAL A 15 -9.99 -24.84 -12.19
C VAL A 15 -10.83 -23.66 -11.72
N VAL A 16 -12.16 -23.74 -11.87
CA VAL A 16 -13.08 -22.70 -11.37
C VAL A 16 -12.99 -22.56 -9.86
N CYS A 17 -12.94 -23.68 -9.12
CA CYS A 17 -12.78 -23.66 -7.66
C CYS A 17 -11.46 -23.01 -7.23
N ILE A 18 -10.35 -23.29 -7.93
CA ILE A 18 -9.05 -22.66 -7.66
C ILE A 18 -9.11 -21.16 -7.95
N CYS A 19 -9.70 -20.74 -9.08
CA CYS A 19 -9.86 -19.33 -9.41
C CYS A 19 -10.71 -18.58 -8.36
N LEU A 20 -11.77 -19.21 -7.86
CA LEU A 20 -12.59 -18.65 -6.78
C LEU A 20 -11.80 -18.53 -5.48
N ALA A 21 -11.07 -19.57 -5.08
CA ALA A 21 -10.26 -19.57 -3.87
C ALA A 21 -9.15 -18.51 -3.91
N VAL A 22 -8.50 -18.32 -5.06
CA VAL A 22 -7.49 -17.27 -5.27
C VAL A 22 -8.12 -15.88 -5.19
N ASN A 23 -9.30 -15.69 -5.79
CA ASN A 23 -10.01 -14.42 -5.74
C ASN A 23 -10.43 -14.05 -4.31
N GLU A 24 -10.93 -15.01 -3.53
CA GLU A 24 -11.28 -14.82 -2.12
C GLU A 24 -10.05 -14.50 -1.26
N SER A 25 -8.95 -15.24 -1.46
CA SER A 25 -7.69 -15.01 -0.75
C SER A 25 -7.12 -13.62 -1.04
N LEU A 26 -7.13 -13.20 -2.31
CA LEU A 26 -6.71 -11.86 -2.70
C LEU A 26 -7.61 -10.79 -2.07
N ARG A 27 -8.92 -11.01 -2.05
CA ARG A 27 -9.89 -10.09 -1.45
C ARG A 27 -9.62 -9.90 0.05
N GLU A 28 -9.35 -10.98 0.78
CA GLU A 28 -8.98 -10.94 2.20
C GLU A 28 -7.66 -10.20 2.41
N LEU A 29 -6.67 -10.46 1.55
CA LEU A 29 -5.35 -9.86 1.62
C LEU A 29 -5.41 -8.36 1.38
N PHE A 30 -6.12 -7.91 0.35
CA PHE A 30 -6.34 -6.48 0.07
C PHE A 30 -7.16 -5.80 1.17
N ARG A 31 -8.20 -6.46 1.70
CA ARG A 31 -9.03 -5.92 2.80
C ARG A 31 -8.23 -5.69 4.09
N ASN A 32 -7.24 -6.54 4.37
CA ASN A 32 -6.37 -6.42 5.54
C ASN A 32 -5.14 -5.53 5.30
N PHE A 33 -4.63 -5.44 4.07
CA PHE A 33 -3.52 -4.54 3.71
C PHE A 33 -3.93 -3.06 3.66
N GLU A 34 -5.18 -2.77 3.34
CA GLU A 34 -5.72 -1.42 3.25
C GLU A 34 -5.58 -0.57 4.52
N PRO A 35 -5.98 -1.02 5.72
CA PRO A 35 -5.80 -0.23 6.94
C PRO A 35 -4.31 -0.01 7.27
N LEU A 36 -3.46 -0.98 6.96
CA LEU A 36 -2.01 -0.89 7.17
C LEU A 36 -1.35 0.11 6.21
N SER A 37 -1.72 0.11 4.92
CA SER A 37 -1.20 1.08 3.94
C SER A 37 -1.62 2.52 4.25
N TYR A 38 -2.86 2.71 4.72
CA TYR A 38 -3.34 4.03 5.12
C TYR A 38 -2.64 4.52 6.40
N LEU A 39 -2.47 3.63 7.39
CA LEU A 39 -1.76 3.94 8.64
C LEU A 39 -0.28 4.24 8.39
N THR A 40 0.38 3.47 7.53
CA THR A 40 1.78 3.71 7.15
C THR A 40 1.93 4.99 6.36
N GLY A 41 1.04 5.30 5.41
CA GLY A 41 1.03 6.59 4.71
C GLY A 41 0.85 7.77 5.67
N LEU A 42 -0.04 7.64 6.66
CA LEU A 42 -0.22 8.65 7.71
C LEU A 42 1.03 8.82 8.57
N TRP A 43 1.65 7.72 9.00
CA TRP A 43 2.90 7.73 9.74
C TRP A 43 4.04 8.36 8.96
N MET A 44 4.14 8.08 7.66
CA MET A 44 5.12 8.72 6.78
C MET A 44 4.89 10.22 6.68
N CYS A 45 3.64 10.69 6.52
CA CYS A 45 3.35 12.13 6.51
C CYS A 45 3.72 12.81 7.83
N VAL A 46 3.36 12.20 8.97
CA VAL A 46 3.68 12.74 10.30
C VAL A 46 5.19 12.74 10.54
N GLY A 47 5.87 11.64 10.21
CA GLY A 47 7.32 11.52 10.30
C GLY A 47 8.04 12.54 9.41
N GLY A 48 7.57 12.72 8.17
CA GLY A 48 8.09 13.74 7.26
C GLY A 48 7.96 15.15 7.81
N LEU A 49 6.79 15.52 8.35
CA LEU A 49 6.57 16.83 8.98
C LEU A 49 7.43 17.05 10.24
N VAL A 50 7.64 16.02 11.05
CA VAL A 50 8.49 16.09 12.26
C VAL A 50 9.97 16.20 11.89
N LEU A 51 10.40 15.51 10.82
CA LEU A 51 11.78 15.50 10.37
C LEU A 51 12.13 16.70 9.46
N TRP A 52 11.14 17.36 8.87
CA TRP A 52 11.30 18.54 8.02
C TRP A 52 12.19 19.64 8.62
N PRO A 53 11.99 20.11 9.87
CA PRO A 53 12.84 21.15 10.46
C PRO A 53 14.28 20.69 10.73
N PHE A 54 14.58 19.39 10.65
CA PHE A 54 15.92 18.82 10.85
C PHE A 54 16.61 18.45 9.53
N ALA A 55 15.92 18.60 8.40
CA ALA A 55 16.45 18.29 7.07
C ALA A 55 17.47 19.34 6.60
N GLU A 56 17.44 20.56 7.14
CA GLU A 56 18.38 21.61 6.75
C GLU A 56 19.82 21.29 7.22
N PRO A 57 20.80 21.49 6.32
CA PRO A 57 22.20 21.22 6.60
C PRO A 57 22.78 22.36 7.46
N ASP A 58 22.41 22.41 8.72
CA ASP A 58 23.23 23.07 9.70
C ASP A 58 24.57 22.33 9.78
N ASN A 59 25.69 23.03 9.59
CA ASN A 59 27.07 22.50 9.68
C ASN A 59 27.42 21.94 11.08
N ALA A 60 26.44 21.84 11.97
CA ALA A 60 26.56 21.23 13.28
C ALA A 60 26.74 19.69 13.16
N PRO A 61 27.61 19.11 14.00
CA PRO A 61 27.76 17.65 14.09
C PRO A 61 26.43 17.02 14.53
N TYR A 62 26.16 15.79 14.07
CA TYR A 62 24.97 15.03 14.44
C TYR A 62 24.88 14.90 15.96
N GLN A 63 23.96 15.63 16.58
CA GLN A 63 23.78 15.58 18.04
C GLN A 63 22.84 14.44 18.44
N ASN A 64 21.90 14.06 17.56
CA ASN A 64 20.84 13.10 17.86
C ASN A 64 20.60 12.11 16.71
N VAL A 65 20.14 10.89 17.06
CA VAL A 65 19.72 9.85 16.10
C VAL A 65 18.67 10.36 15.13
N VAL A 66 17.79 11.26 15.58
CA VAL A 66 16.74 11.89 14.75
C VAL A 66 17.34 12.77 13.65
N GLN A 67 18.42 13.51 13.92
CA GLN A 67 19.11 14.33 12.92
C GLN A 67 19.89 13.46 11.93
N ALA A 68 20.48 12.36 12.41
CA ALA A 68 21.13 11.37 11.55
C ALA A 68 20.12 10.69 10.62
N LEU A 69 18.90 10.43 11.10
CA LEU A 69 17.83 9.84 10.30
C LEU A 69 17.23 10.85 9.30
N ALA A 70 17.03 12.11 9.70
CA ALA A 70 16.50 13.16 8.84
C ALA A 70 17.40 13.44 7.62
N ARG A 71 18.72 13.40 7.84
CA ARG A 71 19.77 13.59 6.83
C ARG A 71 20.25 12.29 6.18
N ALA A 72 19.70 11.14 6.58
CA ALA A 72 19.96 9.90 5.85
C ALA A 72 19.39 10.07 4.45
N SER A 73 20.16 9.70 3.43
CA SER A 73 19.71 9.79 2.05
C SER A 73 19.41 8.39 1.52
N ILE A 74 18.27 8.27 0.83
CA ILE A 74 17.89 7.08 0.09
C ILE A 74 17.80 7.51 -1.37
N TRP A 75 18.71 7.01 -2.21
CA TRP A 75 18.84 7.40 -3.63
C TRP A 75 19.03 8.92 -3.87
N GLY A 76 19.80 9.59 -3.00
CA GLY A 76 20.15 11.00 -3.16
C GLY A 76 19.05 12.00 -2.75
N LEU A 77 17.93 11.51 -2.21
CA LEU A 77 16.92 12.32 -1.54
C LEU A 77 17.01 12.10 -0.03
N ASP A 78 16.89 13.19 0.74
CA ASP A 78 16.80 13.13 2.19
C ASP A 78 15.55 12.36 2.62
N VAL A 79 15.66 11.54 3.65
CA VAL A 79 14.55 10.73 4.18
C VAL A 79 13.35 11.59 4.55
N ALA A 80 13.56 12.81 5.06
CA ALA A 80 12.49 13.76 5.33
C ALA A 80 11.71 14.15 4.05
N GLN A 81 12.42 14.39 2.94
CA GLN A 81 11.80 14.70 1.65
C GLN A 81 11.10 13.48 1.06
N TRP A 82 11.69 12.30 1.18
CA TRP A 82 11.07 11.03 0.79
C TRP A 82 9.73 10.82 1.49
N PHE A 83 9.66 11.05 2.80
CA PHE A 83 8.42 10.91 3.56
C PHE A 83 7.34 11.92 3.17
N VAL A 84 7.72 13.15 2.83
CA VAL A 84 6.77 14.18 2.37
C VAL A 84 6.27 13.92 0.95
N VAL A 85 7.04 13.26 0.08
CA VAL A 85 6.58 12.90 -1.27
C VAL A 85 5.77 11.60 -1.25
N VAL A 86 6.27 10.56 -0.59
CA VAL A 86 5.70 9.21 -0.66
C VAL A 86 4.51 9.02 0.27
N GLY A 87 4.50 9.67 1.44
CA GLY A 87 3.39 9.63 2.38
C GLY A 87 2.05 10.07 1.76
N PRO A 88 1.96 11.27 1.16
CA PRO A 88 0.74 11.76 0.53
C PRO A 88 0.32 10.92 -0.67
N VAL A 89 1.27 10.43 -1.47
CA VAL A 89 0.98 9.55 -2.62
C VAL A 89 0.33 8.26 -2.14
N LEU A 90 0.87 7.62 -1.09
CA LEU A 90 0.26 6.44 -0.47
C LEU A 90 -1.15 6.73 0.05
N LEU A 91 -1.35 7.85 0.74
CA LEU A 91 -2.68 8.24 1.25
C LEU A 91 -3.69 8.47 0.11
N ILE A 92 -3.28 9.14 -0.97
CA ILE A 92 -4.14 9.42 -2.13
C ILE A 92 -4.50 8.11 -2.83
N VAL A 93 -3.52 7.24 -3.10
CA VAL A 93 -3.74 5.95 -3.76
C VAL A 93 -4.65 5.06 -2.92
N SER A 94 -4.37 4.90 -1.62
CA SER A 94 -5.22 4.12 -0.72
C SER A 94 -6.62 4.74 -0.58
N GLY A 95 -6.74 6.06 -0.57
CA GLY A 95 -8.02 6.78 -0.56
C GLY A 95 -8.84 6.57 -1.84
N MET A 96 -8.20 6.66 -3.01
CA MET A 96 -8.84 6.41 -4.31
C MET A 96 -9.33 4.97 -4.43
N ILE A 97 -8.53 3.99 -4.01
CA ILE A 97 -8.92 2.58 -4.01
C ILE A 97 -10.18 2.38 -3.15
N ARG A 98 -10.24 2.96 -1.94
CA ARG A 98 -11.42 2.91 -1.08
C ARG A 98 -12.67 3.53 -1.70
N LEU A 99 -12.52 4.67 -2.37
CA LEU A 99 -13.63 5.33 -3.06
C LEU A 99 -14.17 4.48 -4.22
N VAL A 100 -13.28 3.88 -5.01
CA VAL A 100 -13.64 2.97 -6.11
C VAL A 100 -14.36 1.73 -5.57
N GLN A 101 -13.86 1.12 -4.51
CA GLN A 101 -14.50 -0.04 -3.89
C GLN A 101 -15.88 0.28 -3.32
N ARG A 102 -16.02 1.39 -2.59
CA ARG A 102 -17.32 1.83 -2.06
C ARG A 102 -18.33 2.09 -3.16
N ARG A 103 -17.90 2.68 -4.27
CA ARG A 103 -18.75 2.92 -5.44
C ARG A 103 -19.22 1.61 -6.07
N ASN A 104 -18.36 0.60 -6.16
CA ASN A 104 -18.73 -0.72 -6.69
C ASN A 104 -19.69 -1.49 -5.77
N THR A 105 -19.66 -1.25 -4.45
CA THR A 105 -20.59 -1.89 -3.50
C THR A 105 -21.97 -1.21 -3.40
N LEU A 106 -22.11 0.03 -3.86
CA LEU A 106 -23.38 0.78 -3.83
C LEU A 106 -24.14 0.76 -5.17
N GLY A 107 -23.47 0.36 -6.25
CA GLY A 107 -24.03 0.33 -7.61
C GLY A 107 -24.41 -1.05 -8.14
N GLY A 108 -24.29 -2.11 -7.33
CA GLY A 108 -24.74 -3.48 -7.64
C GLY A 108 -25.77 -3.95 -6.64
#